data_AF-A0A8I0AFA3-F1
#
_entry.id   AF-A0A8I0AFA3-F1
#
_cell.length_a   1.000
_cell.length_b   1.000
_cell.length_c   1.000
_cell.angle_alpha   90.00
_cell.angle_beta   90.00
_cell.angle_gamma   90.00
#
_symmetry.space_group_name_H-M   'P 1'
#
loop_
_entity.id
_entity.type
_entity.pdbx_description
1 polymer ?
#
loop_
_entity_poly.entity_id
_entity_poly.type
_entity_poly.pdbx_seq_one_letter_code
_entity_poly.pdbx_strand_id
1 'polypeptide(L)'
;MIEINELENHKSLIYFPNKRLKVKKFVKISNSIFLYYSKLELKDFSKMSVILQNIKTRQEYECKFDVTDEYIEICLDTLTDYFTDYEATVFITLQKDTILYYYIPVVTSCELSEIKKQTYSNSNYQWFIRTSPNGELRLSCYKLITA
;
A
#
# COMPACT_ATOMS: atom_id res chain seq x y z
N MET A 1 29.68 -34.55 10.23
CA MET A 1 28.48 -35.05 10.90
C MET A 1 28.01 -33.98 11.86
N ILE A 2 27.11 -33.13 11.39
CA ILE A 2 26.18 -32.34 12.21
C ILE A 2 24.86 -32.52 11.46
N GLU A 3 24.02 -33.40 11.97
CA GLU A 3 22.61 -33.41 11.62
C GLU A 3 21.98 -32.18 12.25
N ILE A 4 21.36 -31.34 11.42
CA ILE A 4 20.31 -30.44 11.88
C ILE A 4 19.12 -30.76 10.98
N ASN A 5 18.34 -31.73 11.44
CA ASN A 5 16.92 -31.81 11.12
C ASN A 5 16.25 -30.50 11.56
N GLU A 6 15.24 -30.10 10.79
CA GLU A 6 14.42 -28.87 10.91
C GLU A 6 14.84 -27.74 9.97
N LEU A 7 14.39 -27.82 8.72
CA LEU A 7 13.75 -26.66 8.10
C LEU A 7 12.59 -27.16 7.23
N GLU A 8 11.41 -26.78 7.70
CA GLU A 8 10.09 -27.09 7.22
C GLU A 8 9.96 -26.94 5.70
N ASN A 9 9.02 -27.70 5.13
CA ASN A 9 8.53 -27.53 3.77
C ASN A 9 8.17 -26.05 3.49
N HIS A 10 9.11 -25.25 3.02
CA HIS A 10 8.82 -23.97 2.39
C HIS A 10 8.09 -24.28 1.08
N LYS A 11 6.77 -24.43 1.15
CA LYS A 11 5.92 -24.39 -0.05
C LYS A 11 6.19 -23.06 -0.73
N SER A 12 6.96 -23.09 -1.81
CA SER A 12 7.29 -21.92 -2.61
C SER A 12 6.01 -21.27 -3.11
N LEU A 13 5.84 -19.96 -2.86
CA LEU A 13 4.71 -19.21 -3.39
C LEU A 13 4.84 -19.05 -4.91
N ILE A 14 3.75 -19.30 -5.63
CA ILE A 14 3.64 -19.05 -7.06
C ILE A 14 3.18 -17.61 -7.26
N TYR A 15 4.04 -16.80 -7.87
CA TYR A 15 3.78 -15.40 -8.15
C TYR A 15 2.99 -15.22 -9.46
N PHE A 16 1.87 -14.51 -9.41
CA PHE A 16 1.16 -14.06 -10.62
C PHE A 16 1.39 -12.57 -10.88
N PRO A 17 1.54 -12.18 -12.16
CA PRO A 17 1.87 -10.80 -12.52
C PRO A 17 0.83 -9.80 -12.04
N ASN A 18 1.31 -8.56 -11.85
CA ASN A 18 0.60 -7.44 -11.24
C ASN A 18 -0.78 -7.21 -11.89
N LYS A 19 -1.83 -7.60 -11.18
CA LYS A 19 -3.20 -7.25 -11.51
C LYS A 19 -3.43 -5.77 -11.19
N ARG A 20 -4.22 -5.08 -12.01
CA ARG A 20 -4.59 -3.69 -11.76
C ARG A 20 -5.86 -3.66 -10.91
N LEU A 21 -5.77 -3.17 -9.68
CA LEU A 21 -6.93 -2.95 -8.82
C LEU A 21 -7.53 -1.58 -9.13
N LYS A 22 -8.73 -1.54 -9.70
CA LYS A 22 -9.40 -0.28 -10.03
C LYS A 22 -9.87 0.42 -8.76
N VAL A 23 -9.30 1.58 -8.47
CA VAL A 23 -9.69 2.46 -7.37
C VAL A 23 -10.77 3.41 -7.88
N LYS A 24 -11.91 3.43 -7.20
CA LYS A 24 -13.04 4.33 -7.50
C LYS A 24 -12.86 5.71 -6.88
N LYS A 25 -12.39 5.74 -5.63
CA LYS A 25 -12.20 6.95 -4.82
C LYS A 25 -11.03 6.72 -3.89
N PHE A 26 -10.29 7.79 -3.58
CA PHE A 26 -9.36 7.77 -2.47
C PHE A 26 -9.60 8.97 -1.55
N VAL A 27 -9.31 8.79 -0.27
CA VAL A 27 -9.46 9.83 0.75
C VAL A 27 -8.21 9.81 1.63
N LYS A 28 -7.62 10.98 1.88
CA LYS A 28 -6.49 11.15 2.81
C LYS A 28 -7.02 11.82 4.08
N ILE A 29 -6.90 11.14 5.21
CA ILE A 29 -7.28 11.65 6.53
C ILE A 29 -6.06 11.48 7.44
N SER A 30 -5.51 12.59 7.93
CA SER A 30 -4.30 12.56 8.77
C SER A 30 -3.16 11.79 8.09
N ASN A 31 -2.64 10.72 8.71
CA ASN A 31 -1.61 9.82 8.19
C ASN A 31 -2.19 8.51 7.66
N SER A 32 -3.50 8.46 7.39
CA SER A 32 -4.16 7.32 6.77
C SER A 32 -4.62 7.66 5.35
N ILE A 33 -4.59 6.64 4.49
CA ILE A 33 -5.13 6.71 3.13
C ILE A 33 -6.17 5.62 2.95
N PHE A 34 -7.37 6.02 2.58
CA PHE A 34 -8.47 5.12 2.27
C PHE A 34 -8.56 4.95 0.76
N LEU A 35 -8.46 3.71 0.28
CA LEU A 35 -8.62 3.32 -1.12
C LEU A 35 -9.94 2.58 -1.27
N TYR A 36 -10.93 3.21 -1.92
CA TYR A 36 -12.23 2.60 -2.18
C TYR A 36 -12.24 1.90 -3.54
N TYR A 37 -12.79 0.69 -3.59
CA TYR A 37 -12.88 -0.13 -4.80
C TYR A 37 -14.29 -0.71 -4.98
N SER A 38 -14.55 -1.29 -6.15
CA SER A 38 -15.89 -1.79 -6.50
C SER A 38 -16.34 -2.94 -5.62
N LYS A 39 -15.43 -3.90 -5.43
CA LYS A 39 -15.57 -5.11 -4.64
C LYS A 39 -14.22 -5.84 -4.72
N LEU A 40 -13.70 -6.28 -3.59
CA LEU A 40 -12.59 -7.21 -3.52
C LEU A 40 -13.08 -8.39 -2.69
N GLU A 41 -13.23 -9.58 -3.28
CA GLU A 41 -13.76 -10.74 -2.57
C GLU A 41 -12.68 -11.34 -1.66
N LEU A 42 -12.48 -10.70 -0.50
CA LEU A 42 -11.38 -11.01 0.42
C LEU A 42 -11.54 -12.34 1.16
N LYS A 43 -12.78 -12.84 1.28
CA LYS A 43 -13.13 -14.05 2.03
C LYS A 43 -12.42 -15.32 1.54
N ASP A 44 -11.99 -15.30 0.29
CA ASP A 44 -11.30 -16.42 -0.38
C ASP A 44 -9.78 -16.43 -0.12
N PHE A 45 -9.24 -15.40 0.52
CA PHE A 45 -7.80 -15.24 0.72
C PHE A 45 -7.42 -15.48 2.18
N SER A 46 -6.35 -16.25 2.35
CA SER A 46 -5.79 -16.63 3.66
C SER A 46 -4.94 -15.52 4.28
N LYS A 47 -4.36 -14.64 3.47
CA LYS A 47 -3.50 -13.55 3.91
C LYS A 47 -3.61 -12.36 2.96
N MET A 48 -3.48 -11.17 3.52
CA MET A 48 -3.35 -9.91 2.81
C MET A 48 -2.21 -9.09 3.42
N SER A 49 -1.48 -8.37 2.58
CA SER A 49 -0.49 -7.37 3.04
C SER A 49 -0.52 -6.16 2.12
N VAL A 50 -0.25 -4.98 2.68
CA VAL A 50 -0.03 -3.74 1.93
C VAL A 50 1.45 -3.38 2.02
N ILE A 51 2.10 -3.23 0.88
CA ILE A 51 3.54 -2.96 0.78
C ILE A 51 3.75 -1.64 0.07
N LEU A 52 4.56 -0.76 0.66
CA LEU A 52 5.09 0.42 -0.01
C LEU A 52 6.52 0.14 -0.47
N GLN A 53 6.73 0.18 -1.78
CA GLN A 53 8.05 0.05 -2.36
C GLN A 53 8.57 1.44 -2.76
N ASN A 54 9.71 1.85 -2.23
CA ASN A 54 10.41 3.05 -2.67
C ASN A 54 10.81 2.90 -4.15
N ILE A 55 10.38 3.83 -5.00
CA ILE A 55 10.59 3.74 -6.45
C ILE A 55 12.08 3.79 -6.82
N LYS A 56 12.89 4.54 -6.06
CA LYS A 56 14.31 4.72 -6.33
C LYS A 56 15.15 3.60 -5.70
N THR A 57 14.96 3.33 -4.41
CA THR A 57 15.81 2.38 -3.67
C THR A 57 15.33 0.94 -3.78
N ARG A 58 14.10 0.71 -4.25
CA ARG A 58 13.43 -0.61 -4.29
C ARG A 58 13.21 -1.26 -2.93
N GLN A 59 13.50 -0.57 -1.83
CA GLN A 59 13.20 -1.05 -0.49
C GLN A 59 11.69 -1.15 -0.30
N GLU A 60 11.26 -2.23 0.35
CA GLU A 60 9.86 -2.54 0.62
C GLU A 60 9.56 -2.42 2.10
N TYR A 61 8.40 -1.85 2.41
CA TYR A 61 7.91 -1.65 3.76
C TYR A 61 6.48 -2.16 3.85
N GLU A 62 6.25 -3.14 4.71
CA GLU A 62 4.89 -3.61 5.01
C GLU A 62 4.19 -2.60 5.92
N CYS A 63 3.01 -2.14 5.49
CA CYS A 63 2.22 -1.16 6.20
C CYS A 63 1.24 -1.84 7.15
N LYS A 64 0.91 -1.16 8.24
CA LYS A 64 -0.33 -1.45 8.95
C LYS A 64 -1.50 -1.01 8.08
N PHE A 65 -2.53 -1.84 8.02
CA PHE A 65 -3.73 -1.55 7.25
C PHE A 65 -4.94 -2.18 7.92
N ASP A 66 -6.10 -1.58 7.70
CA ASP A 66 -7.40 -2.16 7.97
C ASP A 66 -8.15 -2.33 6.65
N VAL A 67 -9.07 -3.29 6.59
CA VAL A 67 -9.74 -3.63 5.33
C VAL A 67 -11.19 -4.04 5.52
N THR A 68 -12.00 -3.64 4.55
CA THR A 68 -13.40 -4.06 4.37
C THR A 68 -13.62 -4.54 2.94
N ASP A 69 -14.81 -5.03 2.63
CA ASP A 69 -15.19 -5.41 1.26
C ASP A 69 -15.26 -4.19 0.30
N GLU A 70 -15.21 -2.96 0.83
CA GLU A 70 -15.39 -1.71 0.06
C GLU A 70 -14.12 -0.83 0.01
N TYR A 71 -13.26 -0.90 1.02
CA TYR A 71 -12.05 -0.08 1.08
C TYR A 71 -10.91 -0.73 1.88
N ILE A 72 -9.68 -0.28 1.59
CA ILE A 72 -8.47 -0.51 2.39
C ILE A 72 -8.06 0.82 3.01
N GLU A 73 -7.87 0.84 4.32
CA GLU A 73 -7.18 1.92 5.03
C GLU A 73 -5.70 1.55 5.17
N ILE A 74 -4.82 2.43 4.70
CA ILE A 74 -3.36 2.29 4.81
C ILE A 74 -2.87 3.30 5.84
N CYS A 75 -2.31 2.82 6.95
CA CYS A 75 -1.77 3.64 8.03
C CYS A 75 -0.29 3.93 7.80
N LEU A 76 0.10 5.22 7.79
CA LEU A 76 1.43 5.68 7.39
C LEU A 76 2.29 6.23 8.54
N ASP A 77 1.79 6.20 9.78
CA ASP A 77 2.44 6.82 10.94
C ASP A 77 3.88 6.34 11.18
N THR A 78 4.18 5.07 10.91
CA THR A 78 5.51 4.49 11.16
C THR A 78 6.46 4.63 9.98
N LEU A 79 6.02 5.24 8.87
CA LEU A 79 6.73 5.21 7.59
C LEU A 79 7.28 6.56 7.15
N THR A 80 6.95 7.64 7.87
CA THR A 80 7.32 9.01 7.51
C THR A 80 8.83 9.22 7.34
N ASP A 81 9.65 8.62 8.20
CA ASP A 81 11.11 8.78 8.15
C ASP A 81 11.76 8.01 6.98
N TYR A 82 11.11 6.99 6.43
CA TYR A 82 11.67 6.12 5.39
C TYR A 82 11.45 6.64 3.95
N PHE A 83 10.55 7.60 3.78
CA PHE A 83 10.13 8.09 2.45
C PHE A 83 10.41 9.59 2.22
N THR A 84 11.29 10.17 3.03
CA THR A 84 11.80 11.52 2.77
C THR A 84 12.46 11.57 1.39
N ASP A 85 11.94 12.45 0.51
CA ASP A 85 12.39 12.72 -0.86
C ASP A 85 12.08 11.66 -1.94
N TYR A 86 11.33 10.62 -1.60
CA TYR A 86 11.03 9.54 -2.56
C TYR A 86 9.54 9.25 -2.71
N GLU A 87 9.16 8.88 -3.94
CA GLU A 87 7.85 8.30 -4.21
C GLU A 87 7.86 6.80 -3.88
N ALA A 88 6.72 6.32 -3.41
CA ALA A 88 6.44 4.91 -3.14
C ALA A 88 5.35 4.41 -4.09
N THR A 89 5.56 3.22 -4.66
CA THR A 89 4.48 2.45 -5.29
C THR A 89 3.75 1.66 -4.22
N VAL A 90 2.42 1.66 -4.29
CA VAL A 90 1.58 0.85 -3.41
C VAL A 90 1.34 -0.51 -4.06
N PHE A 91 1.62 -1.59 -3.33
CA PHE A 91 1.27 -2.95 -3.67
C PHE A 91 0.30 -3.52 -2.64
N ILE A 92 -0.72 -4.21 -3.12
CA ILE A 92 -1.61 -5.02 -2.29
C ILE A 92 -1.36 -6.46 -2.68
N THR A 93 -1.00 -7.29 -1.71
CA THR A 93 -0.81 -8.72 -1.94
C THR A 93 -1.95 -9.49 -1.32
N LEU A 94 -2.44 -10.50 -2.03
CA LEU A 94 -3.46 -11.43 -1.57
C LEU A 94 -2.97 -12.85 -1.78
N GLN A 95 -3.04 -13.69 -0.74
CA GLN A 95 -2.60 -15.07 -0.82
C GLN A 95 -3.79 -16.03 -0.75
N LYS A 96 -3.91 -16.91 -1.75
CA LYS A 96 -4.84 -18.04 -1.76
C LYS A 96 -4.03 -19.32 -1.91
N ASP A 97 -4.05 -20.16 -0.89
CA ASP A 97 -3.21 -21.36 -0.81
C ASP A 97 -1.72 -21.04 -1.00
N THR A 98 -1.12 -21.53 -2.08
CA THR A 98 0.29 -21.29 -2.47
C THR A 98 0.44 -20.18 -3.50
N ILE A 99 -0.65 -19.51 -3.88
CA ILE A 99 -0.65 -18.48 -4.91
C ILE A 99 -0.65 -17.10 -4.27
N LEU A 100 0.31 -16.26 -4.65
CA LEU A 100 0.40 -14.87 -4.23
C LEU A 100 0.07 -13.95 -5.40
N TYR A 101 -1.02 -13.19 -5.25
CA TYR A 101 -1.47 -12.21 -6.23
C TYR A 101 -0.99 -10.83 -5.84
N TYR A 102 -0.32 -10.15 -6.76
CA TYR A 102 0.08 -8.75 -6.59
C TYR A 102 -0.88 -7.84 -7.31
N TYR A 103 -1.35 -6.82 -6.59
CA TYR A 103 -2.24 -5.81 -7.11
C TYR A 103 -1.57 -4.43 -7.01
N ILE A 104 -1.59 -3.70 -8.12
CA ILE A 104 -1.25 -2.28 -8.14
C ILE A 104 -2.57 -1.50 -8.18
N PRO A 105 -2.84 -0.61 -7.22
CA PRO A 105 -4.00 0.28 -7.28
C PRO A 105 -3.86 1.25 -8.46
N VAL A 106 -4.88 1.32 -9.31
CA VAL A 106 -4.94 2.18 -10.50
C VAL A 106 -6.22 3.00 -10.46
N VAL A 107 -6.07 4.32 -10.58
CA VAL A 107 -7.18 5.29 -10.66
C VAL A 107 -7.53 5.48 -12.14
N THR A 108 -8.80 5.25 -12.50
CA THR A 108 -9.27 5.35 -13.89
C THR A 108 -10.09 6.61 -14.18
N SER A 109 -10.57 7.32 -13.17
CA SER A 109 -11.33 8.58 -13.30
C SER A 109 -11.11 9.47 -12.07
N CYS A 110 -10.44 10.62 -12.24
CA CYS A 110 -10.00 11.53 -11.17
C CYS A 110 -11.11 12.45 -10.60
N GLU A 111 -12.36 11.99 -10.45
CA GLU A 111 -13.44 12.91 -10.01
C GLU A 111 -13.61 13.06 -8.49
N LEU A 112 -12.99 12.24 -7.63
CA LEU A 112 -13.30 12.29 -6.20
C LEU A 112 -12.05 12.10 -5.32
N SER A 113 -11.30 13.18 -5.13
CA SER A 113 -10.34 13.31 -4.02
C SER A 113 -10.89 14.30 -3.00
N GLU A 114 -11.60 13.82 -1.98
CA GLU A 114 -11.89 14.64 -0.80
C GLU A 114 -10.67 14.63 0.10
N ILE A 115 -9.81 15.65 -0.03
CA ILE A 115 -8.81 15.95 0.99
C ILE A 115 -9.55 16.64 2.13
N LYS A 116 -10.04 15.87 3.11
CA LYS A 116 -10.61 16.48 4.31
C LYS A 116 -9.52 17.24 5.06
N LYS A 117 -9.85 18.44 5.55
CA LYS A 117 -8.93 19.35 6.26
C LYS A 117 -8.04 18.57 7.22
N GLN A 118 -6.73 18.75 7.08
CA GLN A 118 -5.75 18.20 7.99
C GLN A 118 -5.95 18.85 9.35
N THR A 119 -6.42 18.07 10.33
CA THR A 119 -6.11 18.38 11.72
C THR A 119 -4.62 18.10 11.84
N TYR A 120 -3.84 19.15 12.10
CA TYR A 120 -2.39 19.13 12.25
C TYR A 120 -1.92 17.83 12.93
N SER A 121 -1.28 16.94 12.18
CA SER A 121 -0.55 15.84 12.79
C SER A 121 0.66 16.46 13.48
N ASN A 122 1.01 16.03 14.69
CA ASN A 122 2.25 16.42 15.37
C ASN A 122 3.53 15.96 14.64
N SER A 123 3.41 15.38 13.45
CA SER A 123 4.56 14.97 12.65
C SER A 123 5.03 16.12 11.76
N ASN A 124 6.34 16.32 11.71
CA ASN A 124 6.98 17.24 10.75
C ASN A 124 6.95 16.67 9.32
N TYR A 125 6.00 15.80 8.99
CA TYR A 125 5.92 15.10 7.73
C TYR A 125 4.52 15.14 7.16
N GLN A 126 4.43 15.21 5.84
CA GLN A 126 3.16 15.23 5.14
C GLN A 126 3.17 14.26 3.96
N TRP A 127 2.17 13.39 3.95
CA TRP A 127 1.90 12.47 2.85
C TRP A 127 1.01 13.10 1.79
N PHE A 128 1.33 12.81 0.53
CA PHE A 128 0.59 13.21 -0.65
C PHE A 128 0.35 12.01 -1.55
N ILE A 129 -0.87 11.94 -2.10
CA ILE A 129 -1.24 10.95 -3.12
C ILE A 129 -0.91 11.53 -4.49
N ARG A 130 -0.26 10.72 -5.31
CA ARG A 130 0.10 11.01 -6.69
C ARG A 130 -0.44 9.92 -7.60
N THR A 131 -0.58 10.25 -8.87
CA THR A 131 -0.96 9.31 -9.90
C THR A 131 0.08 9.37 -11.01
N SER A 132 0.62 8.22 -11.41
CA SER A 132 1.52 8.14 -12.56
C SER A 132 0.74 8.34 -13.88
N PRO A 133 1.43 8.53 -15.03
CA PRO A 133 0.77 8.68 -16.33
C PRO A 133 -0.13 7.49 -16.72
N ASN A 134 0.12 6.29 -16.18
CA ASN A 134 -0.68 5.09 -16.45
C ASN A 134 -1.74 4.80 -15.38
N GLY A 135 -2.02 5.77 -14.51
CA GLY A 135 -3.06 5.71 -13.48
C GLY A 135 -2.64 5.06 -12.17
N GLU A 136 -1.41 4.55 -12.03
CA GLU A 136 -0.96 3.88 -10.81
C GLU A 136 -0.85 4.88 -9.66
N LEU A 137 -1.40 4.47 -8.51
CA LEU A 137 -1.35 5.27 -7.29
C LEU A 137 0.05 5.21 -6.68
N ARG A 138 0.58 6.39 -6.37
CA ARG A 138 1.87 6.57 -5.70
C ARG A 138 1.71 7.45 -4.48
N LEU A 139 2.57 7.24 -3.50
CA LEU A 139 2.65 8.08 -2.31
C LEU A 139 3.95 8.86 -2.33
N SER A 140 3.93 10.08 -1.81
CA SER A 140 5.14 10.87 -1.57
C SER A 140 5.07 11.47 -0.16
N CYS A 141 6.20 11.52 0.53
CA CYS A 141 6.32 12.10 1.85
C CYS A 141 7.30 13.26 1.82
N TYR A 142 6.93 14.39 2.40
CA TYR A 142 7.79 15.55 2.54
C TYR A 142 7.95 15.94 4.00
N LYS A 143 9.18 16.26 4.38
CA LYS A 143 9.44 16.91 5.67
C LYS A 143 8.99 18.37 5.59
N LEU A 144 8.10 18.76 6.48
CA LEU A 144 7.69 20.15 6.68
C LEU A 144 8.85 20.89 7.34
N ILE A 145 9.38 21.90 6.65
CA ILE A 145 10.35 22.82 7.23
C ILE A 145 9.52 23.84 8.02
N THR A 146 9.57 23.77 9.35
CA THR A 146 9.11 24.86 10.22
C THR A 146 10.11 26.01 10.09
N ALA A 147 9.65 27.15 9.58
CA ALA A 147 10.39 28.41 9.55
C ALA A 147 10.57 29.00 10.96
#